data_AF-A0A961EVB1-F1
#
_entry.id   AF-A0A961EVB1-F1
#
_cell.length_a   1.000
_cell.length_b   1.000
_cell.length_c   1.000
_cell.angle_alpha   90.00
_cell.angle_beta   90.00
_cell.angle_gamma   90.00
#
_symmetry.space_group_name_H-M   'P 1'
#
loop_
_entity.id
_entity.type
_entity.pdbx_description
1 polymer ?
#
loop_
_entity_poly.entity_id
_entity_poly.type
_entity_poly.pdbx_seq_one_letter_code
_entity_poly.pdbx_strand_id
1 'polypeptide(L)'
;MKKRPVPERILETADRLFKRQGYGETGLNQLIEESQTAKASFYQYFPSKESLAEAYLERYYESQQNLLRGLMKKYPEPGDFLAAWTRLLFREARNGSLYG
;
A
#
# COMPACT_ATOMS: atom_id res chain seq x y z
N MET A 1 -18.81 -12.46 8.93
CA MET A 1 -18.19 -11.40 8.10
C MET A 1 -17.86 -12.00 6.73
N LYS A 2 -18.22 -11.33 5.63
CA LYS A 2 -17.93 -11.81 4.26
C LYS A 2 -16.42 -11.68 4.01
N LYS A 3 -15.76 -12.72 3.50
CA LYS A 3 -14.34 -12.65 3.13
C LYS A 3 -14.15 -11.52 2.10
N ARG A 4 -13.08 -10.72 2.26
CA ARG A 4 -12.70 -9.71 1.26
C ARG A 4 -12.52 -10.38 -0.11
N PRO A 5 -12.89 -9.70 -1.22
CA PRO A 5 -12.61 -10.14 -2.58
C PRO A 5 -11.14 -10.54 -2.77
N VAL A 6 -10.90 -11.47 -3.69
CA VAL A 6 -9.55 -11.98 -3.97
C VAL A 6 -8.54 -10.86 -4.30
N PRO A 7 -8.84 -9.89 -5.19
CA PRO A 7 -7.89 -8.83 -5.51
C PRO A 7 -7.48 -7.98 -4.30
N GLU A 8 -8.44 -7.67 -3.43
CA GLU A 8 -8.17 -6.90 -2.21
C GLU A 8 -7.22 -7.63 -1.27
N ARG A 9 -7.42 -8.92 -1.05
CA ARG A 9 -6.53 -9.71 -0.18
C ARG A 9 -5.12 -9.78 -0.73
N ILE A 10 -4.97 -9.90 -2.05
CA ILE A 10 -3.66 -9.90 -2.71
C ILE A 10 -3.00 -8.53 -2.55
N LEU A 11 -3.71 -7.43 -2.82
CA LEU A 11 -3.17 -6.07 -2.68
C LEU A 11 -2.79 -5.73 -1.23
N GLU A 12 -3.57 -6.19 -0.25
CA GLU A 12 -3.24 -5.99 1.18
C GLU A 12 -2.00 -6.78 1.60
N THR A 13 -1.85 -7.98 1.05
CA THR A 13 -0.64 -8.79 1.26
C THR A 13 0.56 -8.12 0.61
N ALA A 14 0.41 -7.61 -0.62
CA ALA A 14 1.44 -6.88 -1.33
C ALA A 14 1.88 -5.63 -0.55
N ASP A 15 0.93 -4.80 -0.09
CA ASP A 15 1.23 -3.59 0.70
C ASP A 15 2.08 -3.91 1.94
N ARG A 16 1.67 -4.93 2.71
CA ARG A 16 2.41 -5.35 3.90
C ARG A 16 3.79 -5.89 3.57
N LEU A 17 3.91 -6.76 2.57
CA LEU A 17 5.18 -7.39 2.21
C LEU A 17 6.15 -6.38 1.60
N PHE A 18 5.70 -5.59 0.63
CA PHE A 18 6.54 -4.58 -0.01
C PHE A 18 7.05 -3.54 0.98
N LYS A 19 6.25 -3.11 1.96
CA LYS A 19 6.71 -2.20 3.02
C LYS A 19 7.71 -2.85 3.98
N ARG A 20 7.58 -4.15 4.26
CA ARG A 20 8.38 -4.84 5.27
C ARG A 20 9.74 -5.30 4.75
N GLN A 21 9.79 -5.83 3.53
CA GLN A 21 10.98 -6.47 2.98
C GLN A 21 11.35 -5.98 1.57
N GLY A 22 10.59 -5.01 1.02
CA GLY A 22 10.82 -4.49 -0.33
C GLY A 22 10.18 -5.34 -1.43
N TYR A 23 10.02 -4.71 -2.59
CA TYR A 23 9.48 -5.38 -3.79
C TYR A 23 10.36 -6.55 -4.23
N GLY A 24 11.68 -6.33 -4.34
CA GLY A 24 12.64 -7.33 -4.83
C GLY A 24 12.56 -8.65 -4.08
N GLU A 25 12.62 -8.58 -2.74
CA GLU A 25 12.64 -9.74 -1.84
C GLU A 25 11.27 -10.39 -1.65
N THR A 26 10.19 -9.85 -2.22
CA THR A 26 8.85 -10.44 -2.11
C THR A 26 8.57 -11.41 -3.27
N GLY A 27 8.52 -12.72 -3.01
CA GLY A 27 8.25 -13.73 -4.04
C GLY A 27 6.77 -13.89 -4.40
N LEU A 28 6.46 -14.33 -5.62
CA LEU A 28 5.07 -14.62 -6.05
C LEU A 28 4.41 -15.73 -5.21
N ASN A 29 5.14 -16.80 -4.88
CA ASN A 29 4.59 -17.89 -4.06
C ASN A 29 4.23 -17.40 -2.65
N GLN A 30 5.06 -16.53 -2.06
CA GLN A 30 4.78 -15.91 -0.76
C GLN A 30 3.51 -15.05 -0.82
N LEU A 31 3.33 -14.24 -1.87
CA LEU A 31 2.11 -13.46 -2.08
C LEU A 31 0.86 -14.34 -2.21
N ILE A 32 0.95 -15.45 -2.95
CA ILE A 32 -0.15 -16.40 -3.14
C ILE A 32 -0.53 -17.05 -1.81
N GLU A 33 0.47 -17.52 -1.06
CA GLU A 33 0.29 -18.19 0.23
C GLU A 33 -0.28 -17.24 1.30
N GLU A 34 0.38 -16.09 1.52
CA GLU A 34 -0.01 -15.14 2.56
C GLU A 34 -1.34 -14.43 2.26
N SER A 35 -1.72 -14.31 0.99
CA SER A 35 -3.05 -13.79 0.59
C SER A 35 -4.18 -14.82 0.68
N GLN A 36 -3.84 -16.08 1.00
CA GLN A 36 -4.76 -17.22 1.07
C GLN A 36 -5.59 -17.36 -0.21
N THR A 37 -4.91 -17.27 -1.36
CA THR A 37 -5.54 -17.32 -2.68
C THR A 37 -5.03 -18.51 -3.47
N ALA A 38 -5.90 -19.15 -4.25
CA ALA A 38 -5.48 -20.22 -5.15
C ALA A 38 -4.58 -19.64 -6.26
N LYS A 39 -3.52 -20.38 -6.65
CA LYS A 39 -2.59 -19.96 -7.70
C LYS A 39 -3.29 -19.51 -8.98
N ALA A 40 -4.27 -20.29 -9.46
CA ALA A 40 -5.05 -19.94 -10.65
C ALA A 40 -5.80 -18.60 -10.50
N SER A 41 -6.42 -18.36 -9.34
CA SER A 41 -7.10 -17.09 -9.06
C SER A 41 -6.13 -15.91 -8.95
N PHE A 42 -4.92 -16.11 -8.40
CA PHE A 42 -3.91 -15.06 -8.38
C PHE A 42 -3.57 -14.61 -9.80
N TYR A 43 -3.21 -15.55 -10.67
CA TYR A 43 -2.82 -15.24 -12.06
C TYR A 43 -3.99 -14.71 -12.91
N GLN A 44 -5.24 -15.02 -12.54
CA GLN A 44 -6.43 -14.44 -13.17
C GLN A 44 -6.51 -12.92 -12.95
N TYR A 45 -6.14 -12.42 -11.77
CA TYR A 45 -6.20 -11.00 -11.44
C TYR A 45 -4.88 -10.26 -11.67
N PHE A 46 -3.75 -10.92 -11.40
CA PHE A 46 -2.41 -10.37 -11.52
C PHE A 46 -1.53 -11.35 -12.29
N PRO A 47 -1.47 -11.23 -13.63
CA PRO A 47 -0.70 -12.15 -14.49
C PRO A 47 0.80 -12.18 -14.18
N SER A 48 1.34 -11.10 -13.60
CA SER A 48 2.75 -10.98 -13.22
C SER A 48 2.95 -10.21 -11.91
N LYS A 49 4.15 -10.27 -11.35
CA LYS A 49 4.51 -9.50 -10.14
C LYS A 49 4.50 -7.99 -10.42
N GLU A 50 4.83 -7.61 -11.65
CA GLU A 50 4.81 -6.24 -12.17
C GLU A 50 3.37 -5.73 -12.24
N SER A 51 2.43 -6.53 -12.76
CA SER A 51 1.00 -6.13 -12.82
C SER A 51 0.40 -5.90 -11.42
N LEU A 52 0.85 -6.69 -10.43
CA LEU A 52 0.49 -6.46 -9.04
C LEU A 52 1.15 -5.19 -8.47
N ALA A 53 2.39 -4.92 -8.84
CA ALA A 53 3.11 -3.72 -8.42
C ALA A 53 2.43 -2.45 -8.96
N GLU A 54 2.01 -2.45 -10.22
CA GLU A 54 1.27 -1.35 -10.84
C GLU A 54 -0.02 -1.07 -10.06
N ALA A 55 -0.86 -2.09 -9.85
CA ALA A 55 -2.11 -1.93 -9.09
C ALA A 55 -1.87 -1.52 -7.61
N TYR A 56 -0.78 -2.02 -7.01
CA TYR A 56 -0.36 -1.59 -5.68
C TYR A 56 0.02 -0.10 -5.65
N LEU A 57 0.81 0.36 -6.62
CA LEU A 57 1.26 1.75 -6.72
C LEU A 57 0.12 2.70 -6.99
N GLU A 58 -0.85 2.33 -7.83
CA GLU A 58 -2.07 3.10 -8.06
C GLU A 58 -2.85 3.29 -6.75
N ARG A 59 -3.12 2.20 -6.03
CA ARG A 59 -3.81 2.25 -4.72
C ARG A 59 -3.04 3.08 -3.70
N TYR A 60 -1.72 2.92 -3.66
CA TYR A 60 -0.86 3.70 -2.77
C TYR A 60 -0.95 5.20 -3.10
N TYR A 61 -0.83 5.54 -4.38
CA TYR A 61 -0.91 6.92 -4.85
C TYR A 61 -2.25 7.57 -4.51
N GLU A 62 -3.36 6.88 -4.76
CA GLU A 62 -4.70 7.36 -4.40
C GLU A 62 -4.83 7.59 -2.89
N SER A 63 -4.34 6.67 -2.06
CA SER A 63 -4.34 6.81 -0.61
C SER A 63 -3.55 8.05 -0.16
N GLN A 64 -2.35 8.25 -0.72
CA GLN A 64 -1.51 9.40 -0.42
C GLN A 64 -2.15 10.72 -0.86
N GLN A 65 -2.77 10.75 -2.04
CA GLN A 65 -3.50 11.93 -2.52
C GLN A 65 -4.68 12.26 -1.60
N ASN A 66 -5.46 11.26 -1.18
CA ASN A 66 -6.59 11.45 -0.29
C ASN A 66 -6.15 11.99 1.08
N LEU A 67 -5.04 11.47 1.61
CA LEU A 67 -4.44 11.94 2.85
C LEU A 67 -4.00 13.41 2.75
N LEU A 68 -3.28 13.77 1.68
CA LEU A 68 -2.83 15.15 1.47
C LEU A 68 -4.00 16.10 1.26
N ARG A 69 -5.00 15.74 0.44
CA ARG A 69 -6.22 16.54 0.26
C ARG A 69 -6.98 16.74 1.57
N GLY A 70 -7.10 15.69 2.38
CA GLY A 70 -7.70 15.76 3.71
C GLY A 70 -6.94 16.70 4.63
N LEU A 71 -5.61 16.65 4.59
CA LEU A 71 -4.74 17.50 5.40
C LEU A 71 -4.84 18.97 4.98
N MET A 72 -4.82 19.27 3.68
CA MET A 72 -5.02 20.63 3.15
C MET A 72 -6.39 21.18 3.50
N LYS A 73 -7.45 20.36 3.44
CA LYS A 73 -8.80 20.78 3.84
C LYS A 73 -8.88 21.10 5.33
N LYS A 74 -8.16 20.35 6.17
CA LYS A 74 -8.13 20.54 7.62
C LYS A 74 -7.26 21.73 8.05
N TYR A 75 -6.17 21.97 7.33
CA TYR A 75 -5.21 23.04 7.58
C TYR A 75 -5.04 23.87 6.30
N PRO A 76 -5.94 24.84 6.01
CA PRO A 76 -5.89 25.63 4.79
C PRO A 76 -4.73 26.64 4.79
N GLU A 77 -4.28 27.06 5.98
CA GLU A 77 -3.13 27.94 6.14
C GLU A 77 -1.81 27.18 5.85
N PRO A 78 -0.96 27.67 4.94
CA PRO A 78 0.26 26.95 4.52
C PRO A 78 1.18 26.55 5.67
N GLY A 79 1.33 27.41 6.69
CA GLY A 79 2.19 27.12 7.85
C GLY A 79 1.68 25.94 8.69
N ASP A 80 0.37 25.89 8.95
CA ASP A 80 -0.25 24.82 9.71
C ASP A 80 -0.26 23.50 8.93
N PHE A 81 -0.47 23.58 7.61
CA PHE A 81 -0.34 22.43 6.72
C PHE A 81 1.08 21.84 6.78
N LEU A 82 2.12 22.66 6.60
CA LEU A 82 3.50 22.20 6.64
C LEU A 82 3.87 21.61 8.01
N ALA A 83 3.42 22.23 9.11
CA ALA A 83 3.61 21.71 10.44
C ALA A 83 2.90 20.36 10.66
N ALA A 84 1.68 20.20 10.14
CA ALA A 84 0.94 18.94 10.24
C ALA A 84 1.54 17.85 9.35
N TRP A 85 1.97 18.19 8.13
CA TRP A 85 2.57 17.27 7.19
C TRP A 85 3.93 16.78 7.66
N THR A 86 4.79 17.67 8.16
CA THR A 86 6.09 17.27 8.73
C THR A 86 5.93 16.36 9.94
N ARG A 87 5.02 16.67 10.88
CA ARG A 87 4.71 15.77 12.02
C ARG A 87 4.28 14.38 11.55
N LEU A 88 3.43 14.33 10.52
CA LEU A 88 2.99 13.07 9.93
C LEU A 88 4.18 12.29 9.33
N LEU A 89 5.03 12.94 8.53
CA LEU A 89 6.22 12.31 7.97
C LEU A 89 7.16 11.77 9.05
N PHE A 90 7.43 12.54 10.11
CA PHE A 90 8.27 12.08 11.22
C PHE A 90 7.67 10.89 11.97
N ARG A 91 6.34 10.84 12.10
CA ARG A 91 5.65 9.70 12.70
C ARG A 91 5.81 8.44 11.85
N GLU A 92 5.60 8.54 10.54
CA GLU A 92 5.77 7.40 9.63
C GLU A 92 7.24 6.94 9.57
N ALA A 93 8.21 7.88 9.64
CA ALA A 93 9.64 7.59 9.71
C ALA A 93 9.99 6.72 10.91
N ARG A 94 9.54 7.14 12.10
CA ARG A 94 9.80 6.44 13.37
C ARG A 94 9.16 5.06 13.42
N ASN A 95 8.08 4.85 12.69
CA ASN A 95 7.38 3.57 12.64
C ASN A 95 7.97 2.61 11.60
N GLY A 96 9.05 2.98 10.90
CA GLY A 96 9.64 2.16 9.84
C GLY A 96 8.79 2.04 8.59
N SER A 97 7.81 2.95 8.40
CA SER A 97 6.88 2.94 7.26
C SER A 97 7.37 3.81 6.09
N LEU A 98 8.42 4.62 6.29
CA LEU A 98 9.03 5.40 5.22
C LEU A 98 9.98 4.52 4.41
N TYR A 99 9.39 3.70 3.54
CA TYR A 99 10.07 2.94 2.49
C TYR A 99 10.95 1.80 3.02
N GLY A 100 10.59 0.57 2.64
CA GLY A 100 11.47 -0.60 2.72
C GLY A 100 12.52 -0.53 1.62
#